data_AF-A0A940HGG9-F1
#
_entry.id   AF-A0A940HGG9-F1
#
_cell.length_a   1.000
_cell.length_b   1.000
_cell.length_c   1.000
_cell.angle_alpha   90.00
_cell.angle_beta   90.00
_cell.angle_gamma   90.00
#
_symmetry.space_group_name_H-M   'P 1'
#
loop_
_entity.id
_entity.type
_entity.pdbx_description
1 polymer ?
#
loop_
_entity_poly.entity_id
_entity_poly.type
_entity_poly.pdbx_seq_one_letter_code
_entity_poly.pdbx_strand_id
1 'polypeptide(L)'
;MTPEDQIEAGRRAKAALAVLDDAFDAVSEGYLTRLRQIAVAEPWAADKLRSLALAQQIAEGVRNHIKAIAAGANVGEAELEYRRKIERMSPERRRALGIALPTDLWRG
;
A
#
# COMPACT_ATOMS: atom_id res chain seq x y z
N MET A 1 8.67 -11.52 -3.37
CA MET A 1 8.28 -10.39 -4.23
C MET A 1 9.52 -9.55 -4.45
N THR A 2 9.92 -9.37 -5.71
CA THR A 2 11.13 -8.60 -6.05
C THR A 2 10.88 -7.09 -5.85
N PRO A 3 11.93 -6.26 -5.70
CA PRO A 3 11.77 -4.81 -5.69
C PRO A 3 11.06 -4.27 -6.95
N GLU A 4 11.34 -4.85 -8.11
CA GLU A 4 10.70 -4.52 -9.37
C GLU A 4 9.18 -4.82 -9.34
N ASP A 5 8.78 -5.96 -8.76
CA ASP A 5 7.38 -6.29 -8.56
C ASP A 5 6.68 -5.27 -7.65
N GLN A 6 7.35 -4.82 -6.58
CA GLN A 6 6.81 -3.82 -5.64
C GLN A 6 6.60 -2.46 -6.32
N ILE A 7 7.53 -2.06 -7.17
CA ILE A 7 7.45 -0.80 -7.93
C ILE A 7 6.29 -0.87 -8.92
N GLU A 8 6.20 -1.94 -9.71
CA GLU A 8 5.13 -2.07 -10.71
C GLU A 8 3.75 -2.20 -10.05
N ALA A 9 3.64 -2.97 -8.96
CA ALA A 9 2.41 -3.03 -8.17
C ALA A 9 2.03 -1.65 -7.61
N GLY A 10 3.00 -0.91 -7.07
CA GLY A 10 2.79 0.44 -6.56
C GLY A 10 2.37 1.43 -7.66
N ARG A 11 2.94 1.33 -8.85
CA ARG A 11 2.57 2.16 -10.02
C ARG A 11 1.12 1.90 -10.44
N ARG A 12 0.73 0.62 -10.53
CA ARG A 12 -0.66 0.24 -10.85
C ARG A 12 -1.64 0.72 -9.78
N ALA A 13 -1.28 0.60 -8.50
CA ALA A 13 -2.09 1.09 -7.39
C ALA A 13 -2.27 2.62 -7.43
N LYS A 14 -1.21 3.39 -7.70
CA LYS A 14 -1.29 4.85 -7.88
C LYS A 14 -2.22 5.23 -9.04
N ALA A 15 -2.09 4.56 -10.19
CA ALA A 15 -2.96 4.79 -11.34
C ALA A 15 -4.43 4.45 -11.05
N ALA A 16 -4.68 3.35 -10.33
CA ALA A 16 -6.02 2.98 -9.90
C ALA A 16 -6.62 4.02 -8.95
N LEU A 17 -5.86 4.50 -7.96
CA LEU A 17 -6.33 5.54 -7.01
C LEU A 17 -6.69 6.86 -7.71
N ALA A 18 -5.93 7.27 -8.73
CA ALA A 18 -6.23 8.47 -9.49
C ALA A 18 -7.60 8.42 -10.20
N VAL A 19 -8.13 7.23 -10.46
CA VAL A 19 -9.47 7.02 -11.05
C VAL A 19 -10.52 6.73 -9.98
N LEU A 20 -10.15 6.01 -8.92
CA LEU A 20 -11.08 5.48 -7.93
C LEU A 20 -11.31 6.40 -6.72
N ASP A 21 -10.47 7.42 -6.49
CA ASP A 21 -10.58 8.25 -5.28
C ASP A 21 -11.96 8.93 -5.16
N ASP A 22 -12.46 9.53 -6.24
CA ASP A 22 -13.79 10.13 -6.26
C ASP A 22 -14.91 9.09 -6.03
N ALA A 23 -14.72 7.87 -6.54
CA ALA A 23 -15.68 6.78 -6.34
C ALA A 23 -15.70 6.32 -4.86
N PHE A 24 -14.55 6.26 -4.20
CA PHE A 24 -14.50 5.98 -2.77
C PHE A 24 -15.17 7.09 -1.96
N ASP A 25 -14.94 8.35 -2.30
CA ASP A 25 -15.56 9.49 -1.62
C ASP A 25 -17.09 9.45 -1.77
N ALA A 26 -17.59 9.19 -2.99
CA ALA A 26 -19.02 9.01 -3.25
C ALA A 26 -19.64 7.85 -2.46
N VAL A 27 -18.94 6.72 -2.36
CA VAL A 27 -19.41 5.56 -1.58
C VAL A 27 -19.45 5.88 -0.09
N SER A 28 -18.40 6.51 0.45
CA SER A 28 -18.35 6.94 1.85
C SER A 28 -19.46 7.94 2.18
N GLU A 29 -19.71 8.92 1.31
CA GLU A 29 -20.82 9.86 1.47
C GLU A 29 -22.18 9.17 1.43
N GLY A 30 -22.36 8.19 0.55
CA GLY A 30 -23.57 7.38 0.46
C GLY A 30 -23.87 6.62 1.76
N TYR A 31 -22.86 5.96 2.34
CA TYR A 31 -23.00 5.26 3.62
C TYR A 31 -23.31 6.22 4.77
N LEU A 32 -22.61 7.36 4.86
CA LEU A 32 -22.87 8.37 5.88
C LEU A 32 -24.28 8.96 5.78
N THR A 33 -24.73 9.24 4.57
CA THR A 33 -26.09 9.74 4.32
C THR A 33 -27.12 8.72 4.78
N ARG A 34 -26.92 7.43 4.44
CA ARG A 34 -27.86 6.38 4.85
C ARG A 34 -27.86 6.15 6.35
N LEU A 35 -26.69 6.19 7.00
CA LEU A 35 -26.56 6.12 8.45
C LEU A 35 -27.35 7.24 9.13
N ARG A 36 -27.20 8.49 8.68
CA ARG A 36 -27.95 9.64 9.21
C ARG A 36 -29.46 9.46 9.05
N GLN A 37 -29.91 9.02 7.87
CA GLN A 37 -31.34 8.78 7.62
C GLN A 37 -31.92 7.73 8.58
N ILE A 38 -31.23 6.60 8.78
CA ILE A 38 -31.70 5.54 9.68
C ILE A 38 -31.62 6.00 11.13
N ALA A 39 -30.56 6.70 11.53
CA ALA A 39 -30.42 7.19 12.90
C ALA A 39 -31.56 8.16 13.27
N VAL A 40 -32.08 8.92 12.31
CA VAL A 40 -33.23 9.81 12.51
C VAL A 40 -34.57 9.06 12.47
N ALA A 41 -34.78 8.18 11.49
CA ALA A 41 -36.07 7.52 11.27
C ALA A 41 -36.31 6.31 12.20
N GLU A 42 -35.27 5.56 12.50
CA GLU A 42 -35.30 4.30 13.24
C GLU A 42 -34.09 4.21 14.22
N PRO A 43 -33.96 5.11 15.21
CA PRO A 43 -32.80 5.13 16.13
C PRO A 43 -32.63 3.82 16.93
N TRP A 44 -33.71 3.05 17.10
CA TRP A 44 -33.70 1.74 17.75
C TRP A 44 -33.14 0.62 16.85
N ALA A 45 -32.95 0.84 15.56
CA ALA A 45 -32.47 -0.16 14.60
C ALA A 45 -30.94 -0.34 14.65
N ALA A 46 -30.41 -0.64 15.85
CA ALA A 46 -28.98 -0.71 16.13
C ALA A 46 -28.22 -1.68 15.20
N ASP A 47 -28.80 -2.84 14.86
CA ASP A 47 -28.14 -3.79 13.95
C ASP A 47 -28.01 -3.24 12.52
N LYS A 48 -29.00 -2.49 12.02
CA LYS A 48 -28.92 -1.85 10.69
C LYS A 48 -27.82 -0.78 10.68
N LEU A 49 -27.78 0.05 11.72
CA LEU A 49 -26.74 1.07 11.89
C LEU A 49 -25.35 0.45 11.98
N ARG A 50 -25.19 -0.63 12.76
CA ARG A 50 -23.92 -1.37 12.87
C ARG A 50 -23.48 -1.94 11.53
N SER A 51 -24.38 -2.60 10.79
CA SER A 51 -24.05 -3.19 9.49
C SER A 51 -23.61 -2.13 8.47
N LEU A 52 -24.24 -0.95 8.46
CA LEU A 52 -23.82 0.15 7.57
C LEU A 52 -22.47 0.75 7.98
N ALA A 53 -22.24 0.93 9.28
CA ALA A 53 -20.94 1.39 9.78
C ALA A 53 -19.81 0.42 9.41
N LEU A 54 -20.06 -0.90 9.52
CA LEU A 54 -19.11 -1.92 9.09
C LEU A 54 -18.86 -1.87 7.57
N ALA A 55 -19.91 -1.69 6.76
CA ALA A 55 -19.76 -1.57 5.31
C ALA A 55 -18.89 -0.35 4.93
N GLN A 56 -19.09 0.79 5.60
CA GLN A 56 -18.24 1.96 5.43
C GLN A 56 -16.78 1.67 5.81
N GLN A 57 -16.53 1.04 6.96
CA GLN A 57 -15.19 0.66 7.40
C GLN A 57 -14.48 -0.26 6.40
N ILE A 58 -15.22 -1.21 5.79
CA ILE A 58 -14.67 -2.09 4.75
C ILE A 58 -14.27 -1.28 3.51
N ALA A 59 -15.13 -0.36 3.05
CA ALA A 59 -14.81 0.48 1.89
C ALA A 59 -13.55 1.34 2.13
N GLU A 60 -13.43 1.96 3.31
CA GLU A 60 -12.24 2.69 3.73
C GLU A 60 -11.01 1.77 3.83
N GLY A 61 -11.19 0.56 4.36
CA GLY A 61 -10.16 -0.47 4.45
C GLY A 61 -9.59 -0.86 3.09
N VAL A 62 -10.46 -1.04 2.08
CA VAL A 62 -10.03 -1.32 0.70
C VAL A 62 -9.22 -0.16 0.13
N ARG A 63 -9.69 1.09 0.28
CA ARG A 63 -8.94 2.27 -0.17
C ARG A 63 -7.57 2.36 0.49
N ASN A 64 -7.51 2.13 1.80
CA ASN A 64 -6.26 2.17 2.57
C ASN A 64 -5.30 1.05 2.16
N HIS A 65 -5.80 -0.14 1.84
CA HIS A 65 -4.96 -1.23 1.35
C HIS A 65 -4.33 -0.88 0.00
N ILE A 66 -5.09 -0.28 -0.92
CA ILE A 66 -4.54 0.19 -2.21
C ILE A 66 -3.48 1.29 -1.98
N LYS A 67 -3.73 2.24 -1.06
CA LYS A 67 -2.75 3.26 -0.67
C LYS A 67 -1.46 2.66 -0.09
N ALA A 68 -1.58 1.60 0.71
CA ALA A 68 -0.41 0.90 1.26
C ALA A 68 0.42 0.21 0.15
N ILE A 69 -0.23 -0.42 -0.82
CA ILE A 69 0.46 -1.00 -2.00
C ILE A 69 1.17 0.11 -2.79
N ALA A 70 0.50 1.25 -3.01
CA ALA A 70 1.08 2.41 -3.67
C ALA A 70 2.32 2.96 -2.93
N ALA A 71 2.33 2.94 -1.60
CA ALA A 71 3.47 3.35 -0.79
C ALA A 71 4.63 2.35 -0.83
N GLY A 72 4.35 1.06 -1.02
CA GLY A 72 5.36 0.00 -1.16
C GLY A 72 6.32 0.22 -2.34
N ALA A 73 5.90 0.95 -3.38
CA ALA A 73 6.78 1.32 -4.50
C ALA A 73 8.04 2.08 -4.04
N ASN A 74 7.92 2.98 -3.07
CA ASN A 74 9.04 3.78 -2.58
C ASN A 74 10.10 2.90 -1.88
N VAL A 75 9.66 1.82 -1.22
CA VAL A 75 10.55 0.83 -0.58
C VAL A 75 11.30 0.03 -1.64
N GLY A 76 10.59 -0.41 -2.69
CA GLY A 76 11.21 -1.09 -3.84
C GLY A 76 12.24 -0.21 -4.57
N GLU A 77 11.94 1.07 -4.78
CA GLU A 77 12.85 2.03 -5.40
C GLU A 77 14.14 2.22 -4.59
N ALA A 78 14.01 2.40 -3.27
CA ALA A 78 15.14 2.54 -2.36
C ALA A 78 16.05 1.29 -2.37
N GLU A 79 15.45 0.10 -2.38
CA GLU A 79 16.17 -1.18 -2.43
C GLU A 79 16.92 -1.36 -3.77
N LEU A 80 16.30 -1.00 -4.90
CA LEU A 80 16.99 -1.00 -6.20
C LEU A 80 18.14 0.00 -6.25
N GLU A 81 17.94 1.20 -5.71
CA GLU A 81 19.00 2.20 -5.66
C GLU A 81 20.17 1.71 -4.81
N TYR A 82 19.89 1.08 -3.67
CA TYR A 82 20.90 0.48 -2.81
C TYR A 82 21.69 -0.63 -3.53
N ARG A 83 21.00 -1.54 -4.23
CA ARG A 83 21.65 -2.59 -5.03
C ARG A 83 22.55 -2.01 -6.12
N ARG A 84 22.07 -1.01 -6.88
CA ARG A 84 22.86 -0.31 -7.89
C ARG A 84 24.08 0.40 -7.28
N LYS A 85 23.95 0.98 -6.09
CA LYS A 85 25.07 1.60 -5.37
C LYS A 85 26.12 0.53 -5.04
N ILE A 86 25.73 -0.60 -4.48
CA ILE A 86 26.65 -1.71 -4.20
C ILE A 86 27.33 -2.19 -5.48
N GLU A 87 26.57 -2.45 -6.55
CA GLU A 87 27.10 -2.91 -7.85
C GLU A 87 28.16 -1.97 -8.43
N ARG A 88 28.05 -0.66 -8.19
CA ARG A 88 29.01 0.34 -8.64
C ARG A 88 30.20 0.54 -7.69
N MET A 89 30.17 -0.01 -6.47
CA MET A 89 31.30 0.10 -5.53
C MET A 89 32.49 -0.76 -5.98
N SER A 90 33.69 -0.24 -5.77
CA SER A 90 34.92 -1.03 -5.95
C SER A 90 34.98 -2.19 -4.94
N PRO A 91 35.67 -3.30 -5.27
CA PRO A 91 35.81 -4.44 -4.37
C PRO A 91 36.45 -4.09 -3.02
N GLU A 92 37.39 -3.14 -3.00
CA GLU A 92 38.02 -2.64 -1.77
C GLU A 92 37.01 -1.93 -0.87
N ARG A 93 36.15 -1.09 -1.45
CA ARG A 93 35.12 -0.36 -0.72
C ARG A 93 34.02 -1.28 -0.20
N ARG A 94 33.67 -2.34 -0.94
CA ARG A 94 32.74 -3.38 -0.46
C ARG A 94 33.32 -4.16 0.72
N ARG A 95 34.60 -4.54 0.64
CA ARG A 95 35.33 -5.21 1.73
C ARG A 95 35.42 -4.33 2.98
N ALA A 96 35.74 -3.05 2.83
CA ALA A 96 35.79 -2.09 3.95
C ALA A 96 34.44 -1.90 4.65
N LEU A 97 33.32 -2.13 3.94
CA LEU A 97 31.96 -2.05 4.46
C LEU A 97 31.41 -3.43 4.92
N GLY A 98 32.21 -4.50 4.87
CA GLY A 98 31.77 -5.84 5.27
C GLY A 98 30.72 -6.48 4.35
N ILE A 99 30.58 -5.98 3.11
CA ILE A 99 29.63 -6.52 2.13
C ILE A 99 30.30 -7.69 1.41
N ALA A 100 29.80 -8.91 1.63
CA ALA A 100 30.35 -10.14 1.05
C ALA A 100 30.39 -10.07 -0.49
N LEU A 101 31.52 -10.45 -1.09
CA LEU A 101 31.62 -10.55 -2.54
C LEU A 101 30.90 -11.84 -3.00
N PRO A 102 30.23 -11.84 -4.17
CA PRO A 102 29.56 -13.04 -4.68
C PRO A 102 30.49 -14.27 -4.82
N THR A 103 31.80 -14.03 -4.96
CA THR A 103 32.85 -15.06 -5.04
C THR A 103 33.17 -15.73 -3.70
N ASP A 104 32.78 -15.13 -2.58
CA ASP A 104 33.07 -15.65 -1.23
C ASP A 104 31.98 -16.61 -0.74
N LEU A 105 30.81 -16.65 -1.40
CA LEU A 105 29.72 -17.58 -1.10
C LEU A 105 29.95 -19.00 -1.65
N TRP A 106 30.98 -19.18 -2.49
CA TRP A 106 31.32 -20.47 -3.13
C TRP A 106 32.66 -21.07 -2.68
N ARG A 107 33.32 -20.47 -1.68
CA ARG A 107 34.51 -21.05 -1.02
C ARG A 107 34.17 -21.42 0.42
N GLY A 108 33.29 -22.40 0.57
CA GLY A 108 33.25 -23.29 1.73
C GLY A 108 34.18 -24.47 1.51
#